data_AF-A0A1Q3HJ16-F1
#
_entry.id   AF-A0A1Q3HJ16-F1
#
_cell.length_a   1.000
_cell.length_b   1.000
_cell.length_c   1.000
_cell.angle_alpha   90.00
_cell.angle_beta   90.00
_cell.angle_gamma   90.00
#
_symmetry.space_group_name_H-M   'P 1'
#
loop_
_entity.id
_entity.type
_entity.pdbx_description
1 polymer ?
#
loop_
_entity_poly.entity_id
_entity_poly.type
_entity_poly.pdbx_seq_one_letter_code
_entity_poly.pdbx_strand_id
1 'polypeptide(L)'
;MKRGLWFVTGCDTVDSLLSFILGWASNTQFNGGEDQEWQDFLDWLRDVKHEAPPEGWHVKYLRDCDGDHERAALKFLDFAAEFVALRRKTPDSQGPE
;
A
#
# COMPACT_ATOMS: atom_id res chain seq x y z
N MET A 1 23.88 7.62 -4.23
CA MET A 1 23.54 6.31 -3.66
C MET A 1 22.03 6.16 -3.69
N LYS A 2 21.49 5.10 -4.30
CA LYS A 2 20.06 4.75 -4.13
C LYS A 2 19.93 4.07 -2.76
N ARG A 3 18.97 4.51 -1.94
CA ARG A 3 18.69 3.90 -0.63
C ARG A 3 17.70 2.77 -0.85
N GLY A 4 17.95 1.61 -0.24
CA GLY A 4 17.06 0.45 -0.27
C GLY A 4 15.85 0.64 0.65
N LEU A 5 14.93 -0.32 0.62
CA LEU A 5 13.70 -0.33 1.44
C LEU A 5 14.03 -0.22 2.94
N TRP A 6 15.12 -0.89 3.38
CA TRP A 6 15.64 -0.86 4.74
C TRP A 6 15.81 0.54 5.33
N PHE A 7 16.09 1.55 4.49
CA PHE A 7 16.31 2.91 4.97
C PHE A 7 15.05 3.53 5.60
N VAL A 8 13.87 3.10 5.16
CA VAL A 8 12.58 3.59 5.66
C VAL A 8 11.94 2.58 6.60
N THR A 9 12.02 1.29 6.27
CA THR A 9 11.24 0.25 6.95
C THR A 9 12.05 -0.56 7.98
N GLY A 10 13.38 -0.45 7.96
CA GLY A 10 14.31 -1.15 8.85
C GLY A 10 14.96 -2.40 8.23
N CYS A 11 14.26 -3.11 7.33
CA CYS A 11 14.78 -4.27 6.60
C CYS A 11 14.32 -4.25 5.14
N ASP A 12 15.05 -4.92 4.25
CA ASP A 12 14.65 -5.13 2.84
C ASP A 12 13.64 -6.29 2.69
N THR A 13 12.60 -6.31 3.53
CA THR A 13 11.55 -7.34 3.48
C THR A 13 10.15 -6.74 3.29
N VAL A 14 9.28 -7.45 2.56
CA VAL A 14 7.87 -7.07 2.43
C VAL A 14 7.16 -6.96 3.79
N ASP A 15 7.52 -7.80 4.76
CA ASP A 15 6.97 -7.76 6.12
C ASP A 15 7.42 -6.52 6.90
N SER A 16 8.63 -6.03 6.64
CA SER A 16 9.14 -4.77 7.19
C SER A 16 8.36 -3.58 6.64
N LEU A 17 8.04 -3.58 5.34
CA LEU A 17 7.13 -2.59 4.75
C LEU A 17 5.73 -2.66 5.36
N LEU A 18 5.15 -3.86 5.48
CA LEU A 18 3.85 -4.05 6.12
C LEU A 18 3.83 -3.49 7.55
N SER A 19 4.84 -3.83 8.35
CA SER A 19 4.95 -3.38 9.74
C SER A 19 5.04 -1.87 9.84
N PHE A 20 5.81 -1.23 8.94
CA PHE A 20 5.89 0.22 8.84
C PHE A 20 4.52 0.86 8.54
N ILE A 21 3.79 0.33 7.54
CA ILE A 21 2.46 0.82 7.16
C ILE A 21 1.47 0.69 8.31
N LEU A 22 1.41 -0.48 8.96
CA LEU A 22 0.50 -0.73 10.08
C LEU A 22 0.83 0.16 11.27
N GLY A 23 2.12 0.38 11.55
CA GLY A 23 2.57 1.30 12.59
C GLY A 23 2.14 2.75 12.32
N TRP A 24 2.32 3.21 11.07
CA TRP A 24 1.86 4.54 10.66
C TRP A 24 0.34 4.69 10.78
N ALA A 25 -0.43 3.72 10.27
CA ALA A 25 -1.89 3.74 10.37
C ALA A 25 -2.37 3.76 11.83
N SER A 26 -1.74 2.97 12.70
CA SER A 26 -2.04 2.92 14.13
C SER A 26 -1.71 4.24 14.83
N ASN A 27 -0.57 4.86 14.50
CA ASN A 27 -0.20 6.18 14.98
C ASN A 27 -1.26 7.23 14.59
N THR A 28 -1.64 7.27 13.31
CA THR A 28 -2.63 8.23 12.80
C THR A 28 -3.95 8.09 13.56
N GLN A 29 -4.47 6.87 13.69
CA GLN A 29 -5.69 6.61 14.44
C GLN A 29 -5.58 7.01 15.91
N PHE A 30 -4.48 6.66 16.58
CA PHE A 30 -4.29 6.99 18.00
C PHE A 30 -4.27 8.50 18.26
N ASN A 31 -3.80 9.28 17.29
CA ASN A 31 -3.79 10.75 17.36
C ASN A 31 -5.08 11.39 16.83
N GLY A 32 -6.15 10.61 16.62
CA GLY A 32 -7.45 11.12 16.18
C GLY A 32 -7.51 11.51 14.70
N GLY A 33 -6.54 11.08 13.91
CA GLY A 33 -6.54 11.24 12.46
C GLY A 33 -7.30 10.11 11.76
N GLU A 34 -7.80 10.43 10.58
CA GLU A 34 -8.36 9.46 9.63
C GLU A 34 -7.58 9.54 8.32
N ASP A 35 -7.41 8.40 7.66
CA ASP A 35 -6.77 8.31 6.36
C ASP A 35 -7.72 7.60 5.39
N GLN A 36 -8.68 8.37 4.89
CA GLN A 36 -9.68 7.87 3.95
C GLN A 36 -9.04 7.42 2.64
N GLU A 37 -7.99 8.11 2.18
CA GLU A 37 -7.25 7.71 0.98
C GLU A 37 -6.60 6.33 1.13
N TRP A 38 -6.07 6.03 2.33
CA TRP A 38 -5.57 4.69 2.64
C TRP A 38 -6.68 3.63 2.61
N GLN A 39 -7.87 3.91 3.17
CA GLN A 39 -9.00 2.97 3.10
C GLN A 39 -9.47 2.74 1.66
N ASP A 40 -9.63 3.82 0.89
CA ASP A 40 -10.06 3.76 -0.51
C ASP A 40 -9.07 2.94 -1.35
N PHE A 41 -7.77 3.07 -1.09
CA PHE A 41 -6.74 2.26 -1.74
C PHE A 41 -6.87 0.78 -1.39
N LEU A 42 -7.08 0.43 -0.12
CA LEU A 42 -7.25 -0.96 0.31
C LEU A 42 -8.49 -1.61 -0.30
N ASP A 43 -9.61 -0.87 -0.34
CA ASP A 43 -10.84 -1.33 -0.97
C ASP A 43 -10.65 -1.50 -2.48
N TRP A 44 -9.99 -0.56 -3.16
CA TRP A 44 -9.67 -0.70 -4.58
C TRP A 44 -8.76 -1.92 -4.85
N LEU A 45 -7.75 -2.14 -4.02
CA LEU A 45 -6.83 -3.28 -4.16
C LEU A 45 -7.56 -4.62 -3.98
N ARG A 46 -8.54 -4.67 -3.07
CA ARG A 46 -9.38 -5.85 -2.81
C ARG A 46 -10.43 -6.06 -3.91
N ASP A 47 -11.22 -5.05 -4.20
CA ASP A 47 -12.48 -5.20 -4.96
C ASP A 47 -12.29 -4.99 -6.45
N VAL A 48 -11.30 -4.20 -6.87
CA VAL A 48 -11.04 -3.92 -8.30
C VAL A 48 -9.87 -4.75 -8.81
N LYS A 49 -8.77 -4.83 -8.03
CA LYS A 49 -7.59 -5.59 -8.44
C LYS A 49 -7.65 -7.05 -8.02
N HIS A 50 -8.44 -7.40 -7.01
CA HIS A 50 -8.50 -8.75 -6.44
C HIS A 50 -7.12 -9.24 -5.95
N GLU A 51 -6.31 -8.32 -5.42
CA GLU A 51 -4.93 -8.57 -5.02
C GLU A 51 -4.73 -8.59 -3.50
N ALA A 52 -5.81 -8.46 -2.72
CA ALA A 52 -5.81 -8.54 -1.25
C ALA A 52 -6.66 -9.74 -0.76
N PRO A 53 -6.16 -10.99 -0.90
CA PRO A 53 -6.86 -12.17 -0.41
C PRO A 53 -6.85 -12.23 1.14
N PRO A 54 -7.61 -13.16 1.77
CA PRO A 54 -7.69 -13.25 3.23
C PRO A 54 -6.35 -13.42 3.96
N GLU A 55 -5.36 -14.08 3.33
CA GLU A 55 -4.00 -14.19 3.89
C GLU A 55 -3.19 -12.88 3.85
N GLY A 56 -3.69 -11.85 3.18
CA GLY A 56 -3.04 -10.57 3.00
C GLY A 56 -2.20 -10.47 1.71
N TRP A 57 -2.10 -9.25 1.18
CA TRP A 57 -1.35 -8.96 -0.05
C TRP A 57 0.14 -9.34 0.06
N HIS A 58 0.77 -9.11 1.20
CA HIS A 58 2.19 -9.37 1.43
C HIS A 58 2.55 -10.85 1.29
N VAL A 59 1.71 -11.75 1.82
CA VAL A 59 1.86 -13.21 1.67
C VAL A 59 1.68 -13.63 0.21
N LYS A 60 0.61 -13.13 -0.43
CA LYS A 60 0.36 -13.42 -1.85
C LYS A 60 1.52 -12.96 -2.74
N TYR A 61 2.01 -11.73 -2.56
CA TYR A 61 3.04 -11.17 -3.42
C TYR A 61 4.38 -11.83 -3.20
N LEU A 62 4.71 -12.20 -1.97
CA LEU A 62 5.92 -12.97 -1.70
C LEU A 62 5.88 -14.34 -2.39
N ARG A 63 4.73 -15.01 -2.37
CA ARG A 63 4.51 -16.27 -3.12
C ARG A 63 4.63 -16.05 -4.64
N ASP A 64 3.95 -15.03 -5.17
CA ASP A 64 3.96 -14.73 -6.61
C ASP A 64 5.34 -14.27 -7.11
N CYS A 65 6.21 -13.80 -6.22
CA CYS A 65 7.57 -13.35 -6.52
C CYS A 65 8.64 -14.39 -6.15
N ASP A 66 8.29 -15.67 -5.96
CA ASP A 66 9.22 -16.76 -5.64
C ASP A 66 10.07 -16.50 -4.37
N GLY A 67 9.52 -15.78 -3.39
CA GLY A 67 10.22 -15.40 -2.17
C GLY A 67 11.08 -14.14 -2.29
N ASP A 68 11.08 -13.46 -3.45
CA ASP A 68 11.78 -12.19 -3.63
C ASP A 68 11.01 -11.06 -2.93
N HIS A 69 11.51 -10.67 -1.77
CA HIS A 69 10.90 -9.64 -0.94
C HIS A 69 10.94 -8.24 -1.57
N GLU A 70 12.00 -7.88 -2.28
CA GLU A 70 12.11 -6.56 -2.91
C GLU A 70 11.07 -6.43 -4.01
N ARG A 71 10.96 -7.45 -4.88
CA ARG A 71 9.93 -7.50 -5.93
C ARG A 71 8.52 -7.51 -5.34
N ALA A 72 8.28 -8.24 -4.25
CA ALA A 72 6.98 -8.25 -3.57
C ALA A 72 6.61 -6.87 -3.01
N ALA A 73 7.56 -6.17 -2.39
CA ALA A 73 7.35 -4.81 -1.90
C ALA A 73 7.11 -3.82 -3.05
N LEU A 74 7.90 -3.89 -4.12
CA LEU A 74 7.74 -3.05 -5.30
C LEU A 74 6.38 -3.27 -5.98
N LYS A 75 5.89 -4.52 -6.07
CA LYS A 75 4.56 -4.82 -6.61
C LYS A 75 3.45 -4.06 -5.85
N PHE A 76 3.52 -4.00 -4.52
CA PHE A 76 2.57 -3.23 -3.72
C PHE A 76 2.69 -1.71 -3.97
N LEU A 77 3.92 -1.20 -4.03
CA LEU A 77 4.18 0.22 -4.27
C LEU A 77 3.76 0.65 -5.69
N ASP A 78 3.87 -0.23 -6.69
CA ASP A 78 3.40 0.01 -8.04
C ASP A 78 1.87 0.12 -8.08
N PHE A 79 1.13 -0.71 -7.33
CA PHE A 79 -0.32 -0.55 -7.20
C PHE A 79 -0.71 0.74 -6.49
N ALA A 80 0.03 1.14 -5.44
CA ALA A 80 -0.19 2.43 -4.79
C ALA A 80 0.04 3.60 -5.75
N ALA A 81 1.11 3.54 -6.56
CA ALA A 81 1.39 4.54 -7.59
C ALA A 81 0.31 4.58 -8.68
N GLU A 82 -0.18 3.41 -9.12
CA GLU A 82 -1.29 3.31 -10.07
C GLU A 82 -2.56 3.96 -9.50
N PHE A 83 -2.93 3.65 -8.26
CA PHE A 83 -4.11 4.21 -7.60
C PHE A 83 -4.05 5.74 -7.52
N VAL A 84 -2.92 6.29 -7.07
CA VAL A 84 -2.70 7.74 -7.02
C VAL A 84 -2.81 8.37 -8.41
N ALA A 85 -2.29 7.71 -9.44
CA ALA A 85 -2.40 8.19 -10.81
C ALA A 85 -3.85 8.16 -11.34
N LEU A 86 -4.65 7.17 -10.95
CA LEU A 86 -6.08 7.11 -11.29
C LEU A 86 -6.86 8.23 -10.62
N ARG A 87 -6.67 8.45 -9.31
CA ARG A 87 -7.33 9.54 -8.58
C ARG A 87 -7.03 10.92 -9.19
N ARG A 88 -5.78 11.18 -9.56
CA ARG A 88 -5.40 12.47 -10.18
C ARG A 88 -6.00 12.70 -11.57
N LYS A 89 -6.37 11.64 -12.29
CA LYS A 89 -7.01 11.72 -13.61
C LYS A 89 -8.52 11.93 -13.53
N THR A 90 -9.12 11.59 -12.40
CA THR A 90 -10.53 11.85 -12.11
C THR A 90 -10.61 13.14 -11.31
N PRO A 91 -10.70 14.34 -11.93
CA PRO A 91 -11.01 15.53 -11.16
C PRO A 91 -12.33 15.29 -10.42
N ASP A 92 -12.36 15.62 -9.13
CA ASP A 92 -13.54 15.48 -8.27
C ASP A 92 -14.78 15.94 -9.04
N SER A 93 -15.63 14.98 -9.35
CA SER A 93 -16.93 15.27 -9.92
C SER A 93 -17.80 15.81 -8.79
N GLN A 94 -17.79 17.14 -8.67
CA GLN A 94 -18.79 18.02 -8.05
C GLN A 94 -18.74 18.24 -6.53
N GLY A 95 -18.65 19.51 -6.15
CA GLY A 95 -19.47 20.10 -5.08
C GLY A 95 -20.60 20.93 -5.71
N PRO A 96 -21.80 21.02 -5.10
CA PRO A 96 -22.97 21.67 -5.71
C PRO A 96 -22.85 23.20 -5.73
N GLU A 97 -23.37 23.82 -6.81
CA GLU A 97 -23.73 25.25 -6.87
C GLU A 97 -24.92 25.60 -5.95
#